data_AF-A0A820ISY8-F1
#
_entry.id   AF-A0A820ISY8-F1
#
_cell.length_a   1.000
_cell.length_b   1.000
_cell.length_c   1.000
_cell.angle_alpha   90.00
_cell.angle_beta   90.00
_cell.angle_gamma   90.00
#
_symmetry.space_group_name_H-M   'P 1'
#
loop_
_entity.id
_entity.type
_entity.pdbx_description
1 polymer ?
#
loop_
_entity_poly.entity_id
_entity_poly.type
_entity_poly.pdbx_seq_one_letter_code
_entity_poly.pdbx_strand_id
1 'polypeptide(L)' 'VGVSPTRSSLVQDVLNRCLQRNPNRRPDHRWLVQHPLT' A
#
# COMPACT_ATOMS: atom_id res chain seq x y z
N VAL A 1 7.05 15.46 -15.67
CA VAL A 1 8.04 14.38 -15.52
C VAL A 1 7.43 13.33 -14.58
N GLY A 2 6.96 12.21 -15.12
CA GLY A 2 6.32 11.16 -14.31
C GLY A 2 7.39 10.21 -13.76
N VAL A 3 7.74 10.36 -12.48
CA VAL A 3 8.59 9.39 -11.80
C VAL A 3 7.72 8.21 -11.39
N SER A 4 7.95 7.06 -12.01
CA SER A 4 7.33 5.81 -11.57
C SER A 4 7.79 5.50 -10.13
N PRO A 5 6.87 5.12 -9.23
CA PRO A 5 7.23 4.80 -7.85
C PRO A 5 8.19 3.61 -7.84
N THR A 6 9.24 3.69 -7.03
CA THR A 6 10.18 2.58 -6.84
C THR A 6 9.51 1.46 -6.06
N ARG A 7 9.96 0.21 -6.25
CA ARG A 7 9.43 -0.94 -5.51
C ARG A 7 9.48 -0.73 -3.99
N SER A 8 10.55 -0.13 -3.46
CA SER A 8 10.67 0.20 -2.04
C SER A 8 9.60 1.18 -1.55
N SER A 9 9.23 2.16 -2.39
CA SER A 9 8.16 3.11 -2.07
C SER A 9 6.79 2.43 -2.02
N LEU A 10 6.52 1.49 -2.94
CA LEU A 10 5.28 0.70 -2.94
C LEU A 10 5.17 -0.22 -1.72
N VAL A 11 6.27 -0.85 -1.30
CA VAL A 11 6.31 -1.66 -0.07
C VAL A 11 6.03 -0.80 1.16
N GLN A 12 6.61 0.40 1.24
CA GLN A 12 6.34 1.32 2.34
C GLN A 12 4.88 1.78 2.38
N ASP A 13 4.25 2.02 1.23
CA ASP A 13 2.82 2.39 1.20
C ASP A 13 1.94 1.27 1.77
N VAL A 14 2.18 0.02 1.33
CA VAL A 14 1.45 -1.14 1.85
C VAL A 14 1.65 -1.29 3.36
N LEU A 15 2.88 -1.17 3.86
CA LEU A 15 3.16 -1.25 5.30
C LEU A 15 2.46 -0.13 6.08
N ASN A 16 2.52 1.11 5.61
CA ASN A 16 1.87 2.26 6.26
C ASN A 16 0.35 2.11 6.31
N ARG A 17 -0.26 1.48 5.30
CA ARG A 17 -1.70 1.24 5.22
C ARG A 17 -2.12 0.07 6.10
N CYS A 18 -1.36 -1.02 6.10
CA CYS A 18 -1.66 -2.23 6.88
C CYS A 18 -1.42 -2.06 8.38
N LEU A 19 -0.39 -1.31 8.77
CA LEU A 19 0.00 -1.10 10.16
C LEU A 19 -0.73 0.08 10.83
N GLN A 20 -1.89 0.49 10.29
CA GLN A 20 -2.70 1.54 10.90
C GLN A 20 -3.20 1.12 12.29
N ARG A 21 -3.07 2.04 13.25
CA ARG A 21 -3.57 1.87 14.63
C ARG A 21 -5.09 1.69 14.66
N ASN A 22 -5.81 2.38 13.77
CA ASN A 22 -7.25 2.23 13.61
C ASN A 22 -7.53 1.06 12.64
N PRO A 23 -8.20 -0.03 13.07
CA PRO A 23 -8.50 -1.17 12.21
C PRO A 23 -9.43 -0.81 11.04
N ASN A 24 -10.32 0.17 11.21
CA ASN A 24 -11.24 0.61 10.15
C ASN A 24 -10.54 1.40 9.03
N ARG A 25 -9.26 1.74 9.21
CA ARG A 25 -8.42 2.42 8.20
C ARG A 25 -7.50 1.45 7.46
N ARG A 26 -7.45 0.19 7.88
CA ARG A 26 -6.61 -0.83 7.23
C ARG A 26 -7.24 -1.22 5.89
N PRO A 27 -6.43 -1.44 4.86
CA PRO A 27 -6.92 -1.94 3.59
C PRO A 27 -7.43 -3.37 3.76
N ASP A 28 -8.51 -3.69 3.06
CA ASP A 28 -9.00 -5.06 2.95
C ASP A 28 -8.23 -5.84 1.87
N HIS A 29 -8.50 -7.15 1.77
CA HIS A 29 -7.84 -8.02 0.81
C HIS A 29 -7.98 -7.54 -0.64
N ARG A 30 -9.14 -6.97 -1.03
CA ARG A 30 -9.36 -6.52 -2.42
C ARG A 30 -8.44 -5.36 -2.78
N TRP A 31 -8.20 -4.45 -1.84
CA TRP A 31 -7.26 -3.35 -2.04
C TRP A 31 -5.84 -3.86 -2.25
N LEU A 32 -5.39 -4.85 -1.47
CA LEU A 32 -4.05 -5.43 -1.60
C LEU A 32 -3.82 -6.12 -2.94
N VAL A 33 -4.83 -6.79 -3.48
CA VAL A 33 -4.75 -7.45 -4.81
C VAL A 33 -4.70 -6.44 -5.95
N GLN A 34 -5.29 -5.25 -5.78
CA GLN A 34 -5.29 -4.19 -6.78
C GLN A 34 -4.09 -3.24 -6.64
N HIS A 35 -3.23 -3.45 -5.63
CA HIS A 35 -2.11 -2.56 -5.35
C HIS A 35 -1.00 -2.74 -6.40
N PRO A 36 -0.29 -1.69 -6.84
CA PRO A 36 0.79 -1.80 -7.84
C PRO A 36 2.02 -2.64 -7.42
N LEU A 37 2.01 -3.21 -6.22
CA LEU A 37 3.09 -4.05 -5.69
C LEU A 37 2.88 -5.53 -6.02
N THR A 38 1.62 -5.95 -6.17
CA THR A 38 1.18 -7.32 -6.45
C THR A 38 1.03 -7.54 -7.95
#